data_AF-A0A7X9YP74-F1
#
_entry.id   AF-A0A7X9YP74-F1
#
_cell.length_a   1.000
_cell.length_b   1.000
_cell.length_c   1.000
_cell.angle_alpha   90.00
_cell.angle_beta   90.00
_cell.angle_gamma   90.00
#
_symmetry.space_group_name_H-M   'P 1'
#
loop_
_entity.id
_entity.type
_entity.pdbx_description
1 polymer ?
#
loop_
_entity_poly.entity_id
_entity_poly.type
_entity_poly.pdbx_seq_one_letter_code
_entity_poly.pdbx_strand_id
1 'polypeptide(L)'
;MVKTALPTLLNVVRILLSVKLIYVIVSFIAFLIDFNQNMEAYLAFSYKGNDLAYASGVIIARMLFIIGPSLLAVIFITKRKFKLTVTFLSLALFVAIPNESNPFILIHLFTLLVVLLHRPSKLYLKRKDTHVNEVEMKD
;
A
#
# COMPACT_ATOMS: atom_id res chain seq x y z
N MET A 1 -28.05 -14.73 -9.39
CA MET A 1 -26.65 -14.23 -9.34
C MET A 1 -26.27 -13.93 -7.89
N VAL A 2 -25.50 -14.79 -7.21
CA VAL A 2 -25.14 -14.56 -5.79
C VAL A 2 -24.03 -13.51 -5.72
N LYS A 3 -24.40 -12.28 -5.32
CA LYS A 3 -23.47 -11.19 -5.02
C LYS A 3 -22.67 -11.62 -3.79
N THR A 4 -21.46 -12.13 -4.00
CA THR A 4 -20.60 -12.53 -2.88
C THR A 4 -20.17 -11.28 -2.14
N ALA A 5 -20.72 -11.09 -0.94
CA ALA A 5 -20.33 -10.03 -0.04
C ALA A 5 -18.83 -10.13 0.27
N LEU A 6 -18.18 -8.96 0.39
CA LEU A 6 -16.79 -8.89 0.84
C LEU A 6 -16.72 -9.49 2.26
N PRO A 7 -15.84 -10.48 2.52
CA PRO A 7 -15.69 -11.01 3.86
C PRO A 7 -15.35 -9.89 4.85
N THR A 8 -16.02 -9.84 6.00
CA THR A 8 -15.87 -8.76 7.00
C THR A 8 -14.40 -8.53 7.36
N LEU A 9 -13.64 -9.61 7.56
CA LEU A 9 -12.21 -9.54 7.90
C LEU A 9 -11.37 -8.89 6.79
N LEU A 10 -11.71 -9.14 5.52
CA LEU A 10 -11.04 -8.51 4.38
C LEU A 10 -11.42 -7.02 4.25
N ASN A 11 -12.65 -6.66 4.64
CA ASN A 11 -13.06 -5.27 4.73
C ASN A 11 -12.29 -4.51 5.83
N VAL A 12 -12.14 -5.11 7.00
CA VAL A 12 -11.33 -4.56 8.11
C VAL A 12 -9.89 -4.33 7.67
N VAL A 13 -9.27 -5.33 7.03
CA VAL A 13 -7.92 -5.21 6.45
C VAL A 13 -7.83 -4.04 5.48
N ARG A 14 -8.80 -3.91 4.57
CA ARG A 14 -8.82 -2.81 3.60
C ARG A 14 -8.88 -1.45 4.31
N ILE A 15 -9.73 -1.32 5.33
CA ILE A 15 -9.87 -0.10 6.12
C ILE A 15 -8.56 0.22 6.86
N LEU A 16 -7.94 -0.76 7.53
CA LEU A 16 -6.67 -0.56 8.24
C LEU A 16 -5.55 -0.08 7.32
N LEU A 17 -5.42 -0.70 6.14
CA LEU A 17 -4.45 -0.25 5.13
C LEU A 17 -4.77 1.16 4.62
N SER A 18 -6.04 1.49 4.39
CA SER A 18 -6.46 2.83 3.97
C SER A 18 -6.16 3.89 5.04
N VAL A 19 -6.44 3.61 6.32
CA VAL A 19 -6.13 4.52 7.43
C VAL A 19 -4.62 4.75 7.54
N LYS A 20 -3.81 3.69 7.42
CA LYS A 20 -2.35 3.84 7.35
C LYS A 20 -1.95 4.76 6.19
N LEU A 21 -2.47 4.54 4.99
CA LEU A 21 -2.12 5.36 3.83
C LEU A 21 -2.42 6.84 4.08
N ILE A 22 -3.58 7.16 4.67
CA ILE A 22 -3.94 8.53 5.06
C ILE A 22 -2.92 9.08 6.07
N TYR A 23 -2.58 8.32 7.11
CA TYR A 23 -1.59 8.75 8.10
C TYR A 23 -0.23 9.06 7.47
N VAL A 24 0.26 8.19 6.58
CA VAL A 24 1.55 8.38 5.91
C VAL A 24 1.51 9.64 5.03
N ILE A 25 0.42 9.88 4.31
CA ILE A 25 0.25 11.09 3.50
C ILE A 25 0.24 12.35 4.37
N VAL A 26 -0.52 12.37 5.47
CA VAL A 26 -0.58 13.52 6.37
C VAL A 26 0.77 13.79 7.02
N SER A 27 1.45 12.73 7.50
CA SER A 27 2.79 12.83 8.08
C SER A 27 3.80 13.39 7.07
N PHE A 28 3.66 12.99 5.80
CA PHE A 28 4.51 13.49 4.73
C PHE A 28 4.24 14.96 4.41
N ILE A 29 2.98 15.39 4.36
CA ILE A 29 2.65 16.81 4.18
C ILE A 29 3.24 17.65 5.32
N ALA A 30 3.11 17.19 6.56
CA ALA A 30 3.72 17.86 7.71
C ALA A 30 5.25 17.94 7.58
N PHE A 31 5.90 16.84 7.17
CA PHE A 31 7.34 16.83 6.87
C PHE A 31 7.71 17.81 5.77
N LEU A 32 6.94 17.92 4.67
CA LEU A 32 7.23 18.87 3.60
C LEU A 32 7.13 20.31 4.07
N ILE A 33 6.15 20.62 4.93
CA ILE A 33 6.00 21.96 5.52
C ILE A 33 7.21 22.28 6.39
N ASP A 34 7.61 21.36 7.28
CA ASP A 34 8.76 21.54 8.16
C ASP A 34 10.08 21.63 7.37
N PHE A 35 10.26 20.77 6.36
CA PHE A 35 11.42 20.80 5.47
C PHE A 35 11.51 22.13 4.71
N ASN A 36 10.38 22.67 4.23
CA ASN A 36 10.36 23.96 3.53
C ASN A 36 10.68 25.13 4.47
N GLN A 37 10.22 25.07 5.73
CA GLN A 37 10.47 26.13 6.73
C GLN A 37 11.90 26.09 7.28
N ASN A 38 12.46 24.89 7.45
CA ASN A 38 13.77 24.66 8.09
C ASN A 38 14.80 24.13 7.08
N MET A 39 14.65 24.51 5.80
CA MET A 39 15.45 23.96 4.71
C MET A 39 16.96 24.09 4.96
N GLU A 40 17.40 25.20 5.55
CA GLU A 40 18.80 25.42 5.90
C GLU A 40 19.30 24.46 6.99
N ALA A 41 18.49 24.06 7.96
CA ALA A 41 18.88 23.09 8.98
C ALA A 41 19.01 21.66 8.40
N TYR A 42 18.18 21.33 7.42
CA TYR A 42 18.24 20.04 6.70
C TYR A 42 19.33 20.00 5.62
N LEU A 43 19.68 21.14 5.03
CA LEU A 43 20.70 21.28 3.99
C LEU A 43 22.05 21.77 4.50
N ALA A 44 22.18 22.21 5.76
CA ALA A 44 23.44 22.62 6.40
C ALA A 44 24.53 21.53 6.38
N PHE A 45 24.18 20.29 6.02
CA PHE A 45 25.10 19.18 5.84
C PHE A 45 25.81 19.10 4.48
N SER A 46 25.59 20.01 3.51
CA SER A 46 26.28 19.87 2.21
C SER A 46 26.56 21.17 1.46
N TYR A 47 27.84 21.35 1.16
CA TYR A 47 28.47 22.48 0.51
C TYR A 47 28.81 22.08 -0.95
N LYS A 48 27.86 22.13 -1.90
CA LYS A 48 28.08 22.40 -3.36
C LYS A 48 26.80 22.19 -4.20
N GLY A 49 26.64 23.00 -5.25
CA GLY A 49 25.41 23.06 -6.05
C GLY A 49 25.13 21.82 -6.90
N ASN A 50 24.32 20.91 -6.35
CA ASN A 50 23.26 20.13 -7.04
C ASN A 50 22.36 19.39 -6.00
N ASP A 51 22.45 19.78 -4.73
CA ASP A 51 22.02 18.98 -3.59
C ASP A 51 20.51 18.95 -3.39
N LEU A 52 19.78 19.98 -3.82
CA LEU A 52 18.32 20.00 -3.71
C LEU A 52 17.67 18.95 -4.63
N ALA A 53 18.17 18.81 -5.86
CA ALA A 53 17.68 17.81 -6.81
C ALA A 53 18.00 16.39 -6.32
N TYR A 54 19.18 16.18 -5.74
CA TYR A 54 19.55 14.89 -5.16
C TYR A 54 18.73 14.55 -3.91
N ALA A 55 18.63 15.48 -2.95
CA ALA A 55 17.86 15.30 -1.72
C ALA A 55 16.37 15.07 -2.01
N SER A 56 15.78 15.88 -2.91
CA SER A 56 14.39 15.69 -3.32
C SER A 56 14.18 14.35 -4.02
N GLY A 57 15.12 13.91 -4.87
CA GLY A 57 15.08 12.59 -5.50
C GLY A 57 15.12 11.44 -4.50
N VAL A 58 15.99 11.52 -3.49
CA VAL A 58 16.09 10.51 -2.42
C VAL A 58 14.80 10.47 -1.60
N ILE A 59 14.23 11.62 -1.23
CA ILE A 59 12.96 11.72 -0.48
C ILE A 59 11.82 11.10 -1.31
N ILE A 60 11.70 11.46 -2.58
CA ILE A 60 10.66 10.94 -3.48
C ILE A 60 10.79 9.43 -3.66
N ALA A 61 12.01 8.93 -3.92
CA ALA A 61 12.24 7.50 -4.08
C ALA A 61 11.86 6.72 -2.82
N ARG A 62 12.22 7.23 -1.64
CA ARG A 62 11.89 6.61 -0.36
C ARG A 62 10.37 6.59 -0.13
N MET A 63 9.67 7.66 -0.48
CA MET A 63 8.21 7.74 -0.40
C MET A 63 7.53 6.74 -1.33
N LEU A 64 8.00 6.64 -2.57
CA LEU A 64 7.45 5.72 -3.55
C LEU A 64 7.61 4.26 -3.10
N PHE A 65 8.75 3.92 -2.48
CA PHE A 65 9.00 2.58 -1.94
C PHE A 65 8.17 2.25 -0.69
N ILE A 66 7.88 3.22 0.17
CA ILE A 66 7.05 3.00 1.38
C ILE A 66 5.57 2.91 1.02
N ILE A 67 5.08 3.83 0.19
CA ILE A 67 3.65 3.98 -0.13
C ILE A 67 3.24 3.01 -1.24
N GLY A 68 4.06 2.87 -2.28
CA GLY A 68 3.72 2.15 -3.52
C GLY A 68 3.24 0.71 -3.28
N PRO A 69 4.01 -0.13 -2.55
CA PRO A 69 3.60 -1.50 -2.25
C PRO A 69 2.28 -1.58 -1.45
N SER A 70 2.10 -0.71 -0.46
CA SER A 70 0.87 -0.65 0.35
C SER A 70 -0.36 -0.27 -0.50
N LEU A 71 -0.19 0.73 -1.37
CA LEU A 71 -1.26 1.19 -2.26
C LEU A 71 -1.65 0.12 -3.29
N LEU A 72 -0.65 -0.50 -3.92
CA LEU A 72 -0.85 -1.58 -4.87
C LEU A 72 -1.57 -2.77 -4.23
N ALA A 73 -1.23 -3.13 -2.99
CA ALA A 73 -1.94 -4.15 -2.23
C ALA A 73 -3.45 -3.84 -2.10
N VAL A 74 -3.83 -2.60 -1.73
CA VAL A 74 -5.24 -2.19 -1.62
C VAL A 74 -5.97 -2.27 -2.96
N ILE A 75 -5.32 -1.84 -4.04
CA ILE A 75 -5.86 -1.93 -5.40
C ILE A 75 -6.08 -3.38 -5.80
N PHE A 76 -5.12 -4.28 -5.53
CA PHE A 76 -5.23 -5.69 -5.90
C PHE A 76 -6.22 -6.49 -5.05
N ILE A 77 -6.46 -6.08 -3.79
CA ILE A 77 -7.58 -6.59 -2.99
C ILE A 77 -8.90 -6.27 -3.70
N THR A 78 -9.05 -5.04 -4.19
CA THR A 78 -10.26 -4.58 -4.90
C THR A 78 -10.43 -5.30 -6.23
N LYS A 79 -9.34 -5.50 -6.98
CA LYS A 79 -9.32 -6.25 -8.25
C LYS A 79 -9.34 -7.78 -8.09
N ARG A 80 -9.46 -8.29 -6.86
CA ARG A 80 -9.48 -9.74 -6.55
C ARG A 80 -8.32 -10.49 -7.20
N LYS A 81 -7.10 -9.95 -7.09
CA LYS A 81 -5.88 -10.60 -7.61
C LYS A 81 -5.05 -11.14 -6.46
N PHE A 82 -5.35 -12.38 -6.04
CA PHE A 82 -4.66 -13.03 -4.91
C PHE A 82 -3.12 -12.98 -5.00
N LYS A 83 -2.53 -13.43 -6.11
CA LYS A 83 -1.06 -13.50 -6.25
C LYS A 83 -0.41 -12.12 -6.08
N LEU A 84 -0.92 -11.11 -6.79
CA LEU A 84 -0.40 -9.74 -6.72
C LEU A 84 -0.63 -9.13 -5.34
N THR A 85 -1.79 -9.36 -4.72
CA THR A 85 -2.08 -8.90 -3.35
C THR A 85 -1.03 -9.41 -2.37
N VAL A 86 -0.73 -10.72 -2.40
CA VAL A 86 0.29 -11.32 -1.54
C VAL A 86 1.68 -10.75 -1.84
N THR A 87 2.06 -10.65 -3.12
CA THR A 87 3.37 -10.09 -3.51
C THR A 87 3.57 -8.68 -2.97
N PHE A 88 2.60 -7.78 -3.18
CA PHE A 88 2.72 -6.40 -2.75
C PHE A 88 2.59 -6.24 -1.24
N LEU A 89 1.82 -7.08 -0.54
CA LEU A 89 1.80 -7.10 0.93
C LEU A 89 3.13 -7.57 1.52
N SER A 90 3.74 -8.62 0.95
CA SER A 90 5.05 -9.09 1.38
C SER A 90 6.14 -8.06 1.13
N LEU A 91 6.10 -7.40 -0.04
CA LEU A 91 7.03 -6.31 -0.36
C LEU A 91 6.84 -5.12 0.59
N ALA A 92 5.59 -4.74 0.86
CA ALA A 92 5.27 -3.68 1.81
C ALA A 92 5.77 -4.00 3.22
N LEU A 93 5.60 -5.25 3.68
CA LEU A 93 6.13 -5.69 4.97
C LEU A 93 7.66 -5.64 5.00
N PHE A 94 8.33 -6.10 3.94
CA PHE A 94 9.78 -6.07 3.84
C PHE A 94 10.35 -4.64 3.90
N VAL A 95 9.68 -3.69 3.23
CA VAL A 95 10.05 -2.26 3.30
C VAL A 95 9.71 -1.64 4.65
N ALA A 96 8.61 -2.06 5.28
CA ALA A 96 8.15 -1.50 6.55
C ALA A 96 9.08 -1.86 7.72
N ILE A 97 9.66 -3.06 7.76
CA ILE A 97 10.53 -3.52 8.87
C ILE A 97 11.66 -2.53 9.19
N PRO A 98 12.47 -2.05 8.23
CA PRO A 98 13.53 -1.10 8.50
C PRO A 98 13.10 0.38 8.54
N ASN A 99 11.89 0.72 8.09
CA ASN A 99 11.51 2.13 7.84
C ASN A 99 10.29 2.62 8.63
N GLU A 100 9.48 1.73 9.20
CA GLU A 100 8.23 2.10 9.85
C GLU A 100 8.21 1.73 11.33
N SER A 101 7.37 2.43 12.08
CA SER A 101 7.11 2.11 13.48
C SER A 101 6.38 0.76 13.63
N ASN A 102 6.65 0.07 14.73
CA ASN A 102 6.03 -1.20 15.13
C ASN A 102 4.52 -1.37 14.81
N PRO A 103 3.62 -0.41 15.09
CA PRO A 103 2.20 -0.58 14.79
C PRO A 103 1.89 -0.82 13.30
N PHE A 104 2.62 -0.17 12.39
CA PHE A 104 2.39 -0.37 10.96
C PHE A 104 2.92 -1.70 10.44
N ILE A 105 4.04 -2.16 11.00
CA ILE A 105 4.58 -3.51 10.75
C ILE A 105 3.55 -4.56 11.18
N LEU A 106 2.93 -4.38 12.37
CA LEU A 106 1.87 -5.27 12.85
C LEU A 106 0.64 -5.26 11.94
N ILE A 107 0.23 -4.10 11.42
CA ILE A 107 -0.87 -4.02 10.43
C ILE A 107 -0.53 -4.80 9.15
N HIS A 108 0.71 -4.73 8.67
CA HIS A 108 1.16 -5.46 7.48
C HIS A 108 1.16 -6.97 7.72
N LEU A 109 1.73 -7.39 8.85
CA LEU A 109 1.78 -8.79 9.24
C LEU A 109 0.37 -9.37 9.42
N PHE A 110 -0.49 -8.68 10.17
CA PHE A 110 -1.88 -9.07 10.37
C PHE A 110 -2.62 -9.21 9.04
N THR A 111 -2.47 -8.22 8.17
CA THR A 111 -3.09 -8.23 6.84
C THR A 111 -2.63 -9.42 6.00
N LEU A 112 -1.32 -9.69 5.99
CA LEU A 112 -0.74 -10.81 5.26
C LEU A 112 -1.30 -12.15 5.79
N LEU A 113 -1.38 -12.31 7.11
CA LEU A 113 -1.96 -13.49 7.75
C LEU A 113 -3.44 -13.67 7.36
N VAL A 114 -4.23 -12.60 7.37
CA VAL A 114 -5.64 -12.64 6.93
C VAL A 114 -5.74 -13.13 5.49
N VAL A 115 -4.95 -12.59 4.57
CA VAL A 115 -5.01 -12.99 3.15
C VAL A 115 -4.58 -14.45 2.95
N LEU A 116 -3.61 -14.93 3.71
CA LEU A 116 -3.04 -16.28 3.56
C LEU A 116 -3.86 -17.38 4.26
N LEU A 117 -4.33 -17.11 5.47
CA LEU A 117 -4.93 -18.09 6.38
C LEU A 117 -6.46 -18.05 6.38
N HIS A 118 -7.08 -16.88 6.21
CA HIS A 118 -8.54 -16.77 6.26
C HIS A 118 -9.16 -17.28 4.94
N ARG A 119 -9.68 -18.52 4.99
CA ARG A 119 -10.27 -19.23 3.85
C ARG A 119 -11.26 -18.38 3.02
N PRO A 120 -12.24 -17.64 3.59
CA PRO A 120 -13.18 -16.87 2.78
C PRO A 120 -12.52 -15.64 2.13
N SER A 121 -11.53 -15.00 2.76
CA SER A 121 -10.74 -13.93 2.13
C SER A 121 -9.95 -14.46 0.93
N LYS A 122 -9.31 -15.63 1.10
CA LYS A 122 -8.55 -16.30 0.04
C LYS A 122 -9.43 -16.71 -1.13
N LEU A 123 -10.63 -17.22 -0.87
CA LEU A 123 -11.61 -17.57 -1.91
C LEU A 123 -12.11 -16.33 -2.65
N TYR A 124 -12.43 -15.25 -1.93
CA TYR A 124 -12.84 -13.99 -2.53
C TYR A 124 -11.78 -13.43 -3.49
N LEU A 125 -10.50 -13.46 -3.08
CA LEU A 125 -9.38 -12.95 -3.88
C LEU A 125 -8.93 -13.88 -5.02
N LYS A 126 -9.34 -15.15 -5.01
CA LYS A 126 -9.05 -16.10 -6.09
C LYS A 126 -10.20 -16.26 -7.07
N ARG A 127 -11.37 -15.71 -6.76
CA ARG A 127 -12.52 -15.75 -7.64
C ARG A 127 -12.15 -15.01 -8.93
N LYS A 128 -12.06 -15.76 -10.03
CA LYS A 128 -12.03 -15.16 -11.35
C LYS A 128 -13.37 -14.46 -11.52
N ASP A 129 -13.35 -13.17 -11.84
CA ASP A 129 -14.54 -12.52 -12.34
C ASP A 129 -14.89 -13.28 -13.62
N THR A 130 -15.94 -14.11 -13.55
CA THR A 130 -16.52 -14.71 -14.74
C THR A 130 -17.06 -13.52 -15.51
N HIS A 131 -16.26 -12.99 -16.44
CA HIS A 131 -16.81 -12.23 -17.55
C HIS A 131 -17.73 -13.22 -18.25
N VAL A 132 -19.03 -13.09 -17.95
CA VAL A 132 -20.07 -13.58 -18.82
C VAL A 132 -19.85 -12.78 -20.10
N ASN A 133 -19.12 -13.38 -21.04
CA ASN A 133 -19.22 -12.98 -22.44
C ASN A 133 -20.64 -13.34 -22.85
N GLU A 134 -21.55 -12.41 -22.55
CA GLU A 134 -22.89 -12.30 -23.11
C GLU A 134 -22.77 -11.66 -24.50
N VAL A 135 -21.94 -12.24 -25.37
CA VAL A 135 -21.85 -11.90 -26.80
C VAL A 135 -21.43 -13.19 -27.51
N GLU A 136 -22.16 -13.58 -28.55
CA GLU A 136 -21.99 -14.81 -29.36
C GLU A 136 -22.84 -16.04 -28.97
N MET A 137 -24.06 -15.83 -28.47
CA MET A 137 -25.19 -16.69 -28.85
C MET A 137 -26.41 -15.78 -29.09
N LYS A 138 -26.36 -15.04 -30.19
CA LYS A 138 -27.56 -14.65 -30.91
C LYS A 138 -27.45 -15.33 -32.26
N ASP A 139 -28.27 -16.36 -32.40
CA ASP A 139 -29.03 -16.79 -33.59
C ASP A 139 -28.50 -16.36 -34.97
#